data_AF-A0A7F5RG03-F1
#
_entry.id   AF-A0A7F5RG03-F1
#
_cell.length_a   1.000
_cell.length_b   1.000
_cell.length_c   1.000
_cell.angle_alpha   90.00
_cell.angle_beta   90.00
_cell.angle_gamma   90.00
#
_symmetry.space_group_name_H-M   'P 1'
#
loop_
_entity.id
_entity.type
_entity.pdbx_description
1 polymer ?
#
loop_
_entity_poly.entity_id
_entity_poly.type
_entity_poly.pdbx_seq_one_letter_code
_entity_poly.pdbx_strand_id
1 'polypeptide(L)'
;METTIAQNICLNLPLGFTEVEVNVSNDTNIEELIYILINDNKVPVYLEKECYKEIEKHLRDHVDNNYNLVTDKIIQDAKSNTIDVEEIIKEWEKMIREETAEFGEKVCASDEELFALAYHKLVHSPALETMLQLEHTYAQTIRHRVDERDRQIKSLSDIQTDEMTKAVDRLEDEDMNERKINEIAARHFEDHSFLRVQLTSELETLKEAQRREYREWIMQILEQNQAKGSLPTPNSPLSPSLSTVMSFREPCGFDNDLQNLYLNEESFTIHLGSQLKQMHNIRVLTADVIDLCSINETCLEPTPQLLQTSLALYSNDLSGLVLLTDPVVGTWFTTGFSSICQRSTEFHFPHIEDQYEAINNVIKNHLKDGNSKLLQPGDFYITRHSNLPEVHVVFHMVTDDRLKSADINSRNAVILGLRSILKVACSYDITSLTIPLLLQYEMTEEMTVAWCTKRAELVFKCVKGFMIEMASWGGSDLKNLQFLLPRGLSHEVFQSLTAMLPSIFKVSNPLILKST
;
A
#
# COMPACT_ATOMS: atom_id res chain seq x y z
N MET A 1 -17.24 -25.28 -35.88
CA MET A 1 -18.53 -25.27 -36.60
C MET A 1 -18.28 -24.63 -37.97
N GLU A 2 -17.55 -25.32 -38.83
CA GLU A 2 -17.27 -24.85 -40.19
C GLU A 2 -18.41 -25.30 -41.09
N THR A 3 -19.42 -24.47 -41.19
CA THR A 3 -20.43 -24.62 -42.23
C THR A 3 -19.85 -23.94 -43.46
N THR A 4 -19.32 -24.71 -44.41
CA THR A 4 -18.92 -24.20 -45.72
C THR A 4 -20.20 -23.79 -46.46
N ILE A 5 -20.58 -22.52 -46.35
CA ILE A 5 -21.80 -22.02 -47.01
C ILE A 5 -21.43 -21.68 -48.45
N ALA A 6 -21.70 -22.62 -49.36
CA ALA A 6 -21.74 -22.35 -50.78
C ALA A 6 -22.89 -21.37 -51.09
N GLN A 7 -22.59 -20.18 -51.62
CA GLN A 7 -23.63 -19.21 -52.03
C GLN A 7 -23.40 -18.69 -53.45
N ASN A 8 -24.50 -18.53 -54.19
CA ASN A 8 -24.52 -17.95 -55.53
C ASN A 8 -24.50 -16.41 -55.43
N ILE A 9 -23.40 -15.78 -55.83
CA ILE A 9 -23.25 -14.33 -55.92
C ILE A 9 -23.68 -13.88 -57.33
N CYS A 10 -24.59 -12.92 -57.45
CA CYS A 10 -24.92 -12.27 -58.74
C CYS A 10 -24.02 -11.04 -58.95
N LEU A 11 -23.13 -11.11 -59.93
CA LEU A 11 -22.25 -10.00 -60.29
C LEU A 11 -22.86 -9.15 -61.41
N ASN A 12 -22.97 -7.84 -61.18
CA ASN A 12 -23.36 -6.87 -62.20
C ASN A 12 -22.11 -6.32 -62.91
N LEU A 13 -21.76 -6.90 -64.05
CA LEU A 13 -20.62 -6.46 -64.83
C LEU A 13 -20.92 -5.18 -65.64
N PRO A 14 -19.95 -4.28 -65.88
CA PRO A 14 -20.19 -2.94 -66.44
C PRO A 14 -20.62 -2.89 -67.93
N LEU A 15 -20.79 -4.02 -68.60
CA LEU A 15 -21.25 -4.10 -69.98
C LEU A 15 -22.48 -5.02 -70.00
N GLY A 16 -23.65 -4.39 -70.14
CA GLY A 16 -24.96 -5.03 -69.93
C GLY A 16 -25.08 -6.46 -70.46
N PHE A 17 -25.79 -7.25 -69.66
CA PHE A 17 -26.25 -8.63 -69.91
C PHE A 17 -25.25 -9.75 -69.57
N THR A 18 -24.96 -9.95 -68.28
CA THR A 18 -25.07 -11.29 -67.67
C THR A 18 -25.03 -11.16 -66.14
N GLU A 19 -26.10 -11.54 -65.44
CA GLU A 19 -25.97 -11.95 -64.03
C GLU A 19 -25.26 -13.30 -64.04
N VAL A 20 -24.06 -13.35 -63.46
CA VAL A 20 -23.32 -14.61 -63.33
C VAL A 20 -23.45 -15.05 -61.88
N GLU A 21 -24.05 -16.22 -61.64
CA GLU A 21 -24.11 -16.85 -60.33
C GLU A 21 -22.78 -17.56 -60.04
N VAL A 22 -22.10 -17.10 -58.98
CA VAL A 22 -20.80 -17.64 -58.60
C VAL A 22 -20.88 -18.28 -57.23
N ASN A 23 -20.56 -19.58 -57.14
CA ASN A 23 -20.52 -20.29 -55.87
C ASN A 23 -19.18 -20.05 -55.16
N VAL A 24 -19.19 -19.31 -54.05
CA VAL A 24 -17.97 -19.00 -53.29
C VAL A 24 -18.01 -19.69 -51.93
N SER A 25 -16.94 -20.42 -51.60
CA SER A 25 -16.67 -20.97 -50.27
C SER A 25 -15.60 -20.14 -49.53
N ASN A 26 -15.56 -20.24 -48.20
CA ASN A 26 -14.63 -19.45 -47.35
C ASN A 26 -13.14 -19.62 -47.70
N ASP A 27 -12.75 -20.72 -48.36
CA ASP A 27 -11.36 -21.02 -48.74
C ASP A 27 -11.06 -20.76 -50.23
N THR A 28 -11.95 -20.08 -50.96
CA THR A 28 -11.79 -19.90 -52.41
C THR A 28 -10.77 -18.81 -52.73
N ASN A 29 -9.78 -19.12 -53.56
CA ASN A 29 -8.85 -18.12 -54.08
C ASN A 29 -9.56 -17.20 -55.08
N ILE A 30 -9.67 -15.92 -54.73
CA ILE A 30 -10.39 -14.89 -55.49
C ILE A 30 -9.78 -14.71 -56.90
N GLU A 31 -8.46 -14.82 -57.04
CA GLU A 31 -7.77 -14.69 -58.33
C GLU A 31 -8.13 -15.83 -59.29
N GLU A 32 -8.21 -17.05 -58.77
CA GLU A 32 -8.57 -18.25 -59.56
C GLU A 32 -10.05 -18.19 -60.00
N LEU A 33 -10.93 -17.73 -59.10
CA LEU A 33 -12.34 -17.54 -59.39
C LEU A 33 -12.57 -16.51 -60.50
N ILE A 34 -11.84 -15.40 -60.47
CA ILE A 34 -11.91 -14.34 -61.49
C ILE A 34 -11.38 -14.84 -62.83
N TYR A 35 -10.28 -15.58 -62.81
CA TYR A 35 -9.72 -16.18 -64.02
C TYR A 35 -10.73 -17.13 -64.71
N ILE A 36 -11.41 -17.97 -63.92
CA ILE A 36 -12.48 -18.85 -64.42
C ILE A 36 -13.64 -18.04 -64.99
N LEU A 37 -14.10 -17.01 -64.28
CA LEU A 37 -15.23 -16.17 -64.71
C LEU A 37 -14.95 -15.40 -66.00
N ILE A 38 -13.73 -14.87 -66.15
CA ILE A 38 -13.28 -14.16 -67.35
C ILE A 38 -13.24 -15.10 -68.55
N ASN A 39 -12.70 -16.30 -68.36
CA ASN A 39 -12.52 -17.27 -69.43
C ASN A 39 -13.85 -17.89 -69.88
N ASP A 40 -14.75 -18.22 -68.95
CA ASP A 40 -16.04 -18.85 -69.26
C ASP A 40 -17.07 -17.86 -69.84
N ASN A 41 -17.09 -16.60 -69.37
CA ASN A 41 -18.05 -15.60 -69.83
C ASN A 41 -17.51 -14.65 -70.90
N LYS A 42 -16.29 -14.89 -71.41
CA LYS A 42 -15.62 -14.06 -72.44
C LYS A 42 -15.56 -12.57 -72.05
N VAL A 43 -15.34 -12.30 -70.77
CA VAL A 43 -15.23 -10.92 -70.27
C VAL A 43 -13.92 -10.31 -70.81
N PRO A 44 -13.93 -9.09 -71.36
CA PRO A 44 -12.71 -8.44 -71.81
C PRO A 44 -11.67 -8.30 -70.69
N VAL A 45 -10.43 -8.68 -70.99
CA VAL A 45 -9.29 -8.72 -70.03
C VAL A 45 -9.06 -7.38 -69.31
N TYR A 46 -9.40 -6.24 -69.92
CA TYR A 46 -9.25 -4.94 -69.29
C TYR A 46 -10.20 -4.69 -68.09
N LEU A 47 -11.27 -5.49 -67.94
CA LEU A 47 -12.24 -5.40 -66.84
C LEU A 47 -11.88 -6.28 -65.63
N GLU A 48 -10.83 -7.09 -65.73
CA GLU A 48 -10.38 -8.01 -64.67
C GLU A 48 -10.20 -7.30 -63.32
N LYS A 49 -9.58 -6.12 -63.33
CA LYS A 49 -9.34 -5.33 -62.11
C LYS A 49 -10.61 -4.75 -61.50
N GLU A 50 -11.63 -4.46 -62.30
CA GLU A 50 -12.92 -3.97 -61.80
C GLU A 50 -13.76 -5.11 -61.24
N CYS A 51 -13.74 -6.27 -61.91
CA CYS A 51 -14.37 -7.50 -61.43
C CYS A 51 -13.78 -7.92 -60.07
N TYR A 52 -12.46 -7.86 -59.93
CA TYR A 52 -11.77 -8.15 -58.68
C TYR A 52 -12.29 -7.29 -57.53
N LYS A 53 -12.35 -5.97 -57.72
CA LYS A 53 -12.79 -5.04 -56.69
C LYS A 53 -14.23 -5.28 -56.26
N GLU A 54 -15.13 -5.57 -57.21
CA GLU A 54 -16.54 -5.77 -56.91
C GLU A 54 -16.79 -7.09 -56.17
N ILE A 55 -16.14 -8.18 -56.60
CA ILE A 55 -16.21 -9.48 -55.92
C ILE A 55 -15.62 -9.38 -54.51
N GLU A 56 -14.44 -8.77 -54.38
CA GLU A 56 -13.75 -8.61 -53.10
C GLU A 56 -14.57 -7.74 -52.11
N LYS A 57 -15.20 -6.67 -52.61
CA LYS A 57 -16.11 -5.85 -51.82
C LYS A 57 -17.34 -6.64 -51.38
N HIS A 58 -17.99 -7.38 -52.28
CA HIS A 58 -19.18 -8.14 -51.97
C HIS A 58 -18.90 -9.26 -50.96
N LEU A 59 -17.75 -9.93 -51.08
CA LEU A 59 -17.30 -10.95 -50.12
C LEU A 59 -17.07 -10.35 -48.74
N ARG A 60 -16.39 -9.19 -48.64
CA ARG A 60 -16.22 -8.49 -47.36
C ARG A 60 -17.55 -8.11 -46.73
N ASP A 61 -18.42 -7.43 -47.49
CA ASP A 61 -19.74 -7.01 -47.00
C ASP A 61 -20.59 -8.21 -46.56
N HIS A 62 -20.46 -9.36 -47.23
CA HIS A 62 -21.16 -10.59 -46.86
C HIS A 62 -20.60 -11.23 -45.58
N VAL A 63 -19.27 -11.32 -45.47
CA VAL A 63 -18.60 -11.82 -44.27
C VAL A 63 -18.99 -10.97 -43.06
N ASP A 64 -18.91 -9.65 -43.19
CA ASP A 64 -19.28 -8.71 -42.13
C ASP A 64 -20.77 -8.86 -41.76
N ASN A 65 -21.67 -8.96 -42.73
CA ASN A 65 -23.10 -9.17 -42.47
C ASN A 65 -23.40 -10.51 -41.79
N ASN A 66 -22.69 -11.59 -42.15
CA ASN A 66 -22.85 -12.88 -41.49
C ASN A 66 -22.35 -12.83 -40.03
N TYR A 67 -21.20 -12.21 -39.79
CA TYR A 67 -20.72 -12.01 -38.42
C TYR A 67 -21.68 -11.14 -37.61
N ASN A 68 -22.23 -10.08 -38.20
CA ASN A 68 -23.23 -9.23 -37.56
C ASN A 68 -24.51 -10.00 -37.26
N LEU A 69 -25.03 -10.81 -38.19
CA LEU A 69 -26.24 -11.64 -37.97
C LEU A 69 -26.05 -12.67 -36.85
N VAL A 70 -24.89 -13.36 -36.83
CA VAL A 70 -24.56 -14.32 -35.78
C VAL A 70 -24.44 -13.60 -34.42
N THR A 71 -23.79 -12.44 -34.40
CA THR A 71 -23.61 -11.63 -33.19
C THR A 71 -24.95 -11.09 -32.67
N ASP A 72 -25.78 -10.53 -33.54
CA ASP A 72 -27.10 -10.02 -33.21
C ASP A 72 -28.01 -11.12 -32.67
N LYS A 73 -27.91 -12.34 -33.23
CA LYS A 73 -28.64 -13.51 -32.73
C LYS A 73 -28.18 -13.88 -31.32
N ILE A 74 -26.87 -13.96 -31.08
CA ILE A 74 -26.33 -14.24 -29.74
C ILE A 74 -26.75 -13.16 -28.73
N ILE A 75 -26.75 -11.88 -29.13
CA ILE A 75 -27.18 -10.77 -28.28
C ILE A 75 -28.69 -10.85 -27.99
N GLN A 76 -29.52 -11.21 -28.98
CA GLN A 76 -30.95 -11.41 -28.78
C GLN A 76 -31.22 -12.59 -27.86
N ASP A 77 -30.54 -13.73 -28.09
CA ASP A 77 -30.67 -14.94 -27.30
C ASP A 77 -30.17 -14.74 -25.84
N ALA A 78 -29.19 -13.85 -25.62
CA ALA A 78 -28.77 -13.42 -24.29
C ALA A 78 -29.82 -12.50 -23.63
N LYS A 79 -30.44 -11.56 -24.38
CA LYS A 79 -31.50 -10.68 -23.87
C LYS A 79 -32.81 -11.41 -23.54
N SER A 80 -33.11 -12.51 -24.24
CA SER A 80 -34.27 -13.37 -23.97
C SER A 80 -34.03 -14.41 -22.88
N ASN A 81 -32.88 -14.39 -22.20
CA ASN A 81 -32.52 -15.32 -21.14
C ASN A 81 -32.51 -16.80 -21.60
N THR A 82 -32.32 -17.03 -22.90
CA THR A 82 -32.24 -18.36 -23.52
C THR A 82 -30.83 -18.94 -23.49
N ILE A 83 -29.82 -18.08 -23.32
CA ILE A 83 -28.42 -18.45 -23.10
C ILE A 83 -28.08 -18.12 -21.65
N ASP A 84 -27.65 -19.12 -20.87
CA ASP A 84 -27.14 -18.91 -19.51
C ASP A 84 -25.69 -18.41 -19.59
N VAL A 85 -25.54 -17.09 -19.54
CA VAL A 85 -24.22 -16.43 -19.57
C VAL A 85 -23.35 -16.86 -18.39
N GLU A 86 -23.96 -17.19 -17.24
CA GLU A 86 -23.25 -17.65 -16.05
C GLU A 86 -22.62 -19.04 -16.25
N GLU A 87 -23.29 -19.92 -16.99
CA GLU A 87 -22.79 -21.24 -17.35
C GLU A 87 -21.59 -21.14 -18.31
N ILE A 88 -21.67 -20.24 -19.30
CA ILE A 88 -20.56 -19.97 -20.22
C ILE A 88 -19.35 -19.40 -19.46
N ILE A 89 -19.57 -18.45 -18.55
CA ILE A 89 -18.50 -17.89 -17.72
C ILE A 89 -17.84 -19.00 -16.90
N LYS A 90 -18.62 -19.88 -16.27
CA LYS A 90 -18.09 -21.03 -15.50
C LYS A 90 -17.29 -22.00 -16.37
N GLU A 91 -17.75 -22.26 -17.59
CA GLU A 91 -17.05 -23.13 -18.53
C GLU A 91 -15.73 -22.51 -19.00
N TRP A 92 -15.72 -21.20 -19.28
CA TRP A 92 -14.51 -20.43 -19.58
C TRP A 92 -13.54 -20.38 -18.40
N GLU A 93 -14.02 -20.11 -17.19
CA GLU A 93 -13.22 -20.16 -15.96
C GLU A 93 -12.62 -21.55 -15.74
N LYS A 94 -13.37 -22.61 -16.06
CA LYS A 94 -12.88 -23.98 -15.99
C LYS A 94 -11.77 -24.21 -17.02
N MET A 95 -11.99 -23.87 -18.28
CA MET A 95 -10.99 -24.07 -19.34
C MET A 95 -9.72 -23.26 -19.08
N ILE A 96 -9.85 -21.98 -18.70
CA ILE A 96 -8.70 -21.13 -18.34
C ILE A 96 -7.93 -21.74 -17.18
N ARG A 97 -8.62 -22.25 -16.15
CA ARG A 97 -7.97 -22.89 -15.00
C ARG A 97 -7.24 -24.17 -15.38
N GLU A 98 -7.85 -25.01 -16.21
CA GLU A 98 -7.24 -26.25 -16.72
C GLU A 98 -6.02 -25.96 -17.60
N GLU A 99 -6.15 -25.01 -18.53
CA GLU A 99 -5.06 -24.57 -19.42
C GLU A 99 -3.92 -23.91 -18.63
N THR A 100 -4.24 -23.08 -17.64
CA THR A 100 -3.23 -22.47 -16.75
C THR A 100 -2.55 -23.52 -15.86
N ALA A 101 -3.26 -24.56 -15.42
CA ALA A 101 -2.66 -25.64 -14.64
C ALA A 101 -1.76 -26.56 -15.48
N GLU A 102 -2.10 -26.78 -16.74
CA GLU A 102 -1.37 -27.66 -17.66
C GLU A 102 -0.18 -26.96 -18.34
N PHE A 103 -0.36 -25.71 -18.77
CA PHE A 103 0.62 -24.96 -19.57
C PHE A 103 1.16 -23.70 -18.87
N GLY A 104 0.61 -23.32 -17.72
CA GLY A 104 1.13 -22.21 -16.95
C GLY A 104 2.54 -22.47 -16.45
N GLU A 105 3.34 -21.41 -16.38
CA GLU A 105 4.69 -21.47 -15.85
C GLU A 105 4.60 -21.93 -14.38
N LYS A 106 5.26 -23.05 -14.05
CA LYS A 106 5.29 -23.57 -12.68
C LYS A 106 6.26 -22.73 -11.85
N VAL A 107 5.83 -21.52 -11.51
CA VAL A 107 6.51 -20.69 -10.52
C VAL A 107 6.26 -21.35 -9.17
N CYS A 108 7.27 -22.04 -8.64
CA CYS A 108 7.23 -22.46 -7.25
C CYS A 108 7.08 -21.21 -6.38
N ALA A 109 6.24 -21.29 -5.34
CA ALA A 109 6.10 -20.21 -4.37
C ALA A 109 7.49 -19.80 -3.86
N SER A 110 7.73 -18.49 -3.84
CA SER A 110 8.99 -17.93 -3.32
C SER A 110 9.17 -18.26 -1.84
N ASP A 111 10.41 -18.22 -1.34
CA ASP A 111 10.68 -18.36 0.10
C ASP A 111 9.86 -17.37 0.94
N GLU A 112 9.67 -16.15 0.44
CA GLU A 112 8.86 -15.11 1.10
C GLU A 112 7.38 -15.49 1.19
N GLU A 113 6.79 -16.02 0.11
CA GLU A 113 5.38 -16.46 0.10
C GLU A 113 5.18 -17.68 1.00
N LEU A 114 6.13 -18.63 0.98
CA LEU A 114 6.09 -19.79 1.86
C LEU A 114 6.18 -19.38 3.33
N PHE A 115 7.08 -18.46 3.68
CA PHE A 115 7.21 -17.93 5.02
C PHE A 115 5.95 -17.16 5.45
N ALA A 116 5.40 -16.30 4.58
CA ALA A 116 4.18 -15.56 4.85
C ALA A 116 3.00 -16.48 5.15
N LEU A 117 2.83 -17.53 4.34
CA LEU A 117 1.78 -18.53 4.54
C LEU A 117 1.98 -19.33 5.83
N ALA A 118 3.24 -19.69 6.15
CA ALA A 118 3.59 -20.37 7.39
C ALA A 118 3.24 -19.53 8.61
N TYR A 119 3.66 -18.27 8.62
CA TYR A 119 3.41 -17.32 9.69
C TYR A 119 1.90 -17.10 9.90
N HIS A 120 1.16 -16.79 8.84
CA HIS A 120 -0.28 -16.54 8.91
C HIS A 120 -1.04 -17.74 9.51
N LYS A 121 -0.67 -18.98 9.15
CA LYS A 121 -1.27 -20.19 9.75
C LYS A 121 -0.95 -20.33 11.23
N LEU A 122 0.28 -20.02 11.66
CA LEU A 122 0.70 -20.18 13.05
C LEU A 122 0.16 -19.08 13.97
N VAL A 123 -0.01 -17.86 13.46
CA VAL A 123 -0.60 -16.74 14.20
C VAL A 123 -2.05 -17.03 14.63
N HIS A 124 -2.81 -17.79 13.85
CA HIS A 124 -4.15 -18.24 14.24
C HIS A 124 -4.16 -19.55 15.06
N SER A 125 -2.99 -20.02 15.48
CA SER A 125 -2.82 -21.24 16.27
C SER A 125 -2.36 -20.92 17.71
N PRO A 126 -2.35 -21.91 18.61
CA PRO A 126 -1.79 -21.74 19.96
C PRO A 126 -0.30 -21.32 19.99
N ALA A 127 0.41 -21.40 18.87
CA ALA A 127 1.81 -20.98 18.77
C ALA A 127 2.00 -19.45 18.87
N LEU A 128 0.95 -18.65 18.67
CA LEU A 128 1.00 -17.19 18.68
C LEU A 128 1.67 -16.60 19.92
N GLU A 129 1.35 -17.11 21.11
CA GLU A 129 1.94 -16.61 22.36
C GLU A 129 3.45 -16.80 22.38
N THR A 130 3.93 -17.95 21.89
CA THR A 130 5.36 -18.24 21.81
C THR A 130 6.04 -17.38 20.74
N MET A 131 5.37 -17.13 19.61
CA MET A 131 5.85 -16.24 18.55
C MET A 131 6.08 -14.83 19.10
N LEU A 132 5.06 -14.25 19.75
CA LEU A 132 5.14 -12.91 20.32
C LEU A 132 6.19 -12.80 21.43
N GLN A 133 6.32 -13.83 22.27
CA GLN A 133 7.35 -13.85 23.31
C GLN A 133 8.77 -13.89 22.73
N LEU A 134 8.96 -14.64 21.65
CA LEU A 134 10.25 -14.72 20.97
C LEU A 134 10.59 -13.38 20.30
N GLU A 135 9.65 -12.77 19.56
CA GLU A 135 9.79 -11.44 18.97
C GLU A 135 10.11 -10.39 20.05
N HIS A 136 9.43 -10.43 21.20
CA HIS A 136 9.66 -9.52 22.32
C HIS A 136 11.07 -9.69 22.90
N THR A 137 11.53 -10.93 23.11
CA THR A 137 12.87 -11.23 23.64
C THR A 137 13.98 -10.74 22.69
N TYR A 138 13.78 -10.93 21.38
CA TYR A 138 14.67 -10.40 20.36
C TYR A 138 14.69 -8.87 20.37
N ALA A 139 13.52 -8.22 20.46
CA ALA A 139 13.41 -6.77 20.55
C ALA A 139 14.15 -6.21 21.78
N GLN A 140 14.01 -6.82 22.96
CA GLN A 140 14.75 -6.40 24.17
C GLN A 140 16.27 -6.45 23.97
N THR A 141 16.76 -7.52 23.32
CA THR A 141 18.19 -7.69 23.02
C THR A 141 18.70 -6.59 22.08
N ILE A 142 17.93 -6.26 21.04
CA ILE A 142 18.26 -5.20 20.09
C ILE A 142 18.23 -3.83 20.77
N ARG A 143 17.22 -3.51 21.57
CA ARG A 143 17.14 -2.25 22.32
C ARG A 143 18.37 -2.02 23.19
N HIS A 144 18.77 -3.02 23.96
CA HIS A 144 19.96 -2.93 24.79
C HIS A 144 21.23 -2.67 23.96
N ARG A 145 21.36 -3.29 22.78
CA ARG A 145 22.50 -3.05 21.87
C ARG A 145 22.47 -1.66 21.25
N VAL A 146 21.29 -1.16 20.87
CA VAL A 146 21.10 0.20 20.36
C VAL A 146 21.45 1.23 21.44
N ASP A 147 20.97 1.05 22.67
CA ASP A 147 21.24 1.97 23.77
C ASP A 147 22.73 1.99 24.14
N GLU A 148 23.40 0.84 24.10
CA GLU A 148 24.85 0.74 24.30
C GLU A 148 25.63 1.43 23.17
N ARG A 149 25.23 1.24 21.91
CA ARG A 149 25.80 1.96 20.76
C ARG A 149 25.69 3.47 20.96
N ASP A 150 24.48 3.94 21.27
CA ASP A 150 24.20 5.37 21.41
C ASP A 150 24.99 5.97 22.59
N ARG A 151 25.15 5.20 23.67
CA ARG A 151 26.02 5.56 24.81
C ARG A 151 27.48 5.69 24.41
N GLN A 152 28.02 4.75 23.64
CA GLN A 152 29.42 4.79 23.19
C GLN A 152 29.68 5.95 22.23
N ILE A 153 28.78 6.19 21.26
CA ILE A 153 28.86 7.31 20.33
C ILE A 153 28.82 8.64 21.10
N LYS A 154 27.89 8.78 22.05
CA LYS A 154 27.80 9.97 22.89
C LYS A 154 29.05 10.18 23.73
N SER A 155 29.58 9.13 24.37
CA SER A 155 30.80 9.22 25.16
C SER A 155 31.99 9.69 24.31
N LEU A 156 32.13 9.21 23.08
CA LEU A 156 33.18 9.67 22.18
C LEU A 156 32.97 11.13 21.78
N SER A 157 31.74 11.50 21.44
CA SER A 157 31.37 12.88 21.09
C SER A 157 31.67 13.86 22.24
N ASP A 158 31.39 13.49 23.49
CA ASP A 158 31.64 14.33 24.67
C ASP A 158 33.16 14.54 24.88
N ILE A 159 33.96 13.49 24.73
CA ILE A 159 35.43 13.56 24.81
C ILE A 159 36.00 14.46 23.70
N GLN A 160 35.52 14.28 22.47
CA GLN A 160 35.97 15.07 21.31
C GLN A 160 35.57 16.54 21.43
N THR A 161 34.38 16.83 21.98
CA THR A 161 33.91 18.20 22.23
C THR A 161 34.77 18.90 23.28
N ASP A 162 35.13 18.22 24.36
CA ASP A 162 36.03 18.74 25.40
C ASP A 162 37.46 18.98 24.85
N GLU A 163 38.00 18.05 24.06
CA GLU A 163 39.30 18.21 23.41
C GLU A 163 39.30 19.40 22.43
N MET A 164 38.25 19.54 21.61
CA MET A 164 38.11 20.66 20.67
C MET A 164 37.99 22.00 21.40
N THR A 165 37.20 22.05 22.47
CA THR A 165 37.05 23.28 23.28
C THR A 165 38.39 23.72 23.87
N LYS A 166 39.15 22.78 24.45
CA LYS A 166 40.50 23.06 24.96
C LYS A 166 41.50 23.47 23.88
N ALA A 167 41.37 22.92 22.67
CA ALA A 167 42.22 23.27 21.54
C ALA A 167 41.92 24.69 21.02
N VAL A 168 40.66 25.09 21.00
CA VAL A 168 40.20 26.43 20.61
C VAL A 168 40.58 27.48 21.65
N ASP A 169 40.42 27.18 22.95
CA ASP A 169 40.81 28.10 24.03
C ASP A 169 42.31 28.43 24.03
N ARG A 170 43.14 27.53 23.49
CA ARG A 170 44.60 27.69 23.37
C ARG A 170 45.03 28.37 22.07
N LEU A 171 44.11 28.80 21.20
CA LEU A 171 44.45 29.54 19.96
C LEU A 171 45.12 30.89 20.24
N GLU A 172 44.96 31.43 21.45
CA GLU A 172 45.63 32.67 21.87
C GLU A 172 47.11 32.44 22.26
N ASP A 173 47.54 31.18 22.46
CA ASP A 173 48.91 30.79 22.80
C ASP A 173 49.71 30.38 21.53
N GLU A 174 51.01 30.70 21.46
CA GLU A 174 51.88 30.44 20.29
C GLU A 174 52.01 28.95 19.86
N ASP A 175 51.52 28.00 20.68
CA ASP A 175 51.72 26.55 20.48
C ASP A 175 50.57 25.87 19.68
N MET A 176 49.42 26.52 19.55
CA MET A 176 48.25 26.01 18.81
C MET A 176 47.91 26.89 17.61
N ASN A 177 47.90 26.28 16.43
CA ASN A 177 47.56 26.94 15.16
C ASN A 177 46.33 26.28 14.53
N GLU A 178 45.61 27.01 13.68
CA GLU A 178 44.43 26.53 12.94
C GLU A 178 44.67 25.20 12.20
N ARG A 179 45.89 24.95 11.71
CA ARG A 179 46.25 23.67 11.07
C ARG A 179 46.15 22.48 12.01
N LYS A 180 46.61 22.61 13.26
CA LYS A 180 46.51 21.53 14.26
C LYS A 180 45.05 21.28 14.65
N ILE A 181 44.22 22.32 14.69
CA ILE A 181 42.77 22.17 14.95
C ILE A 181 42.09 21.40 13.83
N ASN A 182 42.43 21.71 12.57
CA ASN A 182 41.90 20.94 11.44
C ASN A 182 42.37 19.48 11.45
N GLU A 183 43.61 19.20 11.88
CA GLU A 183 44.10 17.82 12.05
C GLU A 183 43.33 17.08 13.16
N ILE A 184 43.05 17.74 14.30
CA ILE A 184 42.22 17.19 15.38
C ILE A 184 40.80 16.91 14.87
N ALA A 185 40.19 17.86 14.17
CA ALA A 185 38.86 17.68 13.60
C ALA A 185 38.79 16.51 12.59
N ALA A 186 39.81 16.38 11.74
CA ALA A 186 39.91 15.26 10.79
C ALA A 186 40.01 13.91 11.53
N ARG A 187 40.86 13.83 12.55
CA ARG A 187 40.97 12.64 13.40
C ARG A 187 39.67 12.31 14.12
N HIS A 188 39.01 13.31 14.70
CA HIS A 188 37.72 13.13 15.37
C HIS A 188 36.67 12.56 14.42
N PHE A 189 36.62 13.07 13.19
CA PHE A 189 35.72 12.58 12.15
C PHE A 189 36.01 11.13 11.75
N GLU A 190 37.28 10.77 11.60
CA GLU A 190 37.71 9.39 11.29
C GLU A 190 37.33 8.43 12.43
N ASP A 191 37.70 8.76 13.67
CA ASP A 191 37.41 7.94 14.86
C ASP A 191 35.89 7.76 15.05
N HIS A 192 35.12 8.84 14.91
CA HIS A 192 33.65 8.80 15.03
C HIS A 192 33.01 8.00 13.89
N SER A 193 33.51 8.13 12.66
CA SER A 193 33.00 7.38 11.52
C SER A 193 33.29 5.88 11.66
N PHE A 194 34.51 5.54 12.08
CA PHE A 194 34.92 4.15 12.29
C PHE A 194 34.07 3.47 13.38
N LEU A 195 33.93 4.10 14.55
CA LEU A 195 33.13 3.55 15.64
C LEU A 195 31.66 3.35 15.21
N ARG A 196 31.07 4.31 14.51
CA ARG A 196 29.70 4.20 14.02
C ARG A 196 29.53 3.04 13.04
N VAL A 197 30.45 2.87 12.08
CA VAL A 197 30.40 1.76 11.12
C VAL A 197 30.53 0.41 11.82
N GLN A 198 31.47 0.29 12.77
CA GLN A 198 31.66 -0.94 13.53
C GLN A 198 30.39 -1.32 14.30
N LEU A 199 29.84 -0.40 15.10
CA LEU A 199 28.67 -0.69 15.93
C LEU A 199 27.40 -0.94 15.10
N THR A 200 27.23 -0.24 13.98
CA THR A 200 26.13 -0.51 13.04
C THR A 200 26.26 -1.90 12.42
N SER A 201 27.46 -2.31 11.99
CA SER A 201 27.69 -3.63 11.40
C SER A 201 27.46 -4.77 12.40
N GLU A 202 27.87 -4.60 13.66
CA GLU A 202 27.59 -5.56 14.74
C GLU A 202 26.07 -5.69 14.98
N LEU A 203 25.34 -4.57 14.96
CA LEU A 203 23.89 -4.55 15.13
C LEU A 203 23.16 -5.23 13.97
N GLU A 204 23.56 -4.95 12.72
CA GLU A 204 23.00 -5.58 11.52
C GLU A 204 23.23 -7.09 11.51
N THR A 205 24.44 -7.53 11.86
CA THR A 205 24.78 -8.96 11.97
C THR A 205 23.86 -9.67 12.97
N LEU A 206 23.59 -9.02 14.10
CA LEU A 206 22.70 -9.57 15.12
C LEU A 206 21.25 -9.63 14.65
N LYS A 207 20.75 -8.58 13.98
CA LYS A 207 19.38 -8.56 13.42
C LYS A 207 19.17 -9.64 12.37
N GLU A 208 20.14 -9.83 11.48
CA GLU A 208 20.07 -10.86 10.44
C GLU A 208 20.12 -12.28 11.05
N ALA A 209 20.93 -12.49 12.09
CA ALA A 209 20.95 -13.75 12.83
C ALA A 209 19.58 -14.05 13.47
N GLN A 210 19.00 -13.08 14.19
CA GLN A 210 17.66 -13.21 14.78
C GLN A 210 16.60 -13.47 13.72
N ARG A 211 16.65 -12.77 12.58
CA ARG A 211 15.74 -12.96 11.46
C ARG A 211 15.79 -14.40 10.94
N ARG A 212 16.99 -14.93 10.72
CA ARG A 212 17.18 -16.30 10.25
C ARG A 212 16.67 -17.32 11.24
N GLU A 213 17.08 -17.20 12.51
CA GLU A 213 16.64 -18.10 13.59
C GLU A 213 15.12 -18.12 13.72
N TYR A 214 14.48 -16.95 13.66
CA TYR A 214 13.03 -16.83 13.74
C TYR A 214 12.33 -17.52 12.56
N ARG A 215 12.80 -17.28 11.32
CA ARG A 215 12.21 -17.88 10.11
C ARG A 215 12.38 -19.41 10.12
N GLU A 216 13.55 -19.91 10.50
CA GLU A 216 13.80 -21.34 10.63
C GLU A 216 12.88 -21.98 11.69
N TRP A 217 12.73 -21.32 12.84
CA TRP A 217 11.88 -21.79 13.93
C TRP A 217 10.39 -21.85 13.53
N ILE A 218 9.89 -20.83 12.83
CA ILE A 218 8.52 -20.80 12.28
C ILE A 218 8.26 -21.98 11.34
N MET A 219 9.18 -22.24 10.42
CA MET A 219 9.06 -23.37 9.49
C MET A 219 9.05 -24.71 10.23
N GLN A 220 9.97 -24.90 11.19
CA GLN A 220 10.04 -26.13 11.99
C GLN A 220 8.78 -26.38 12.80
N ILE A 221 8.18 -25.36 13.42
CA ILE A 221 6.93 -25.51 14.17
C ILE A 221 5.77 -25.87 13.25
N LEU A 222 5.69 -25.24 12.07
CA LEU A 222 4.65 -25.56 11.11
C LEU A 222 4.74 -27.03 10.68
N GLU A 223 5.93 -27.52 10.36
CA GLU A 223 6.17 -28.93 10.00
C GLU A 223 5.75 -29.88 11.13
N GLN A 224 6.10 -29.55 12.39
CA GLN A 224 5.71 -30.35 13.54
C GLN A 224 4.20 -30.36 13.77
N ASN A 225 3.51 -29.22 13.59
CA ASN A 225 2.07 -29.11 13.73
C ASN A 225 1.31 -29.84 12.60
N GLN A 226 1.85 -29.81 11.39
CA GLN A 226 1.32 -30.58 10.25
C GLN A 226 1.50 -32.09 10.48
N ALA A 227 2.67 -32.52 10.96
CA ALA A 227 2.95 -33.92 11.27
C ALA A 227 2.05 -34.48 12.40
N LYS A 228 1.66 -33.63 13.35
CA LYS A 228 0.76 -33.99 14.47
C LYS A 228 -0.74 -33.89 14.11
N GLY A 229 -1.09 -33.45 12.89
CA GLY A 229 -2.48 -33.36 12.41
C GLY A 229 -3.34 -32.31 13.16
N SER A 230 -2.73 -31.32 13.80
CA SER A 230 -3.42 -30.40 14.73
C SER A 230 -3.83 -29.05 14.12
N LEU A 231 -3.80 -28.90 12.80
CA LEU A 231 -4.15 -27.63 12.13
C LEU A 231 -5.54 -27.74 11.47
N PRO A 232 -6.45 -26.79 11.71
CA PRO A 232 -7.61 -26.61 10.84
C PRO A 232 -7.14 -26.15 9.45
N THR A 233 -7.64 -26.79 8.40
CA THR A 233 -7.42 -26.38 7.00
C THR A 233 -8.13 -25.04 6.73
N PRO A 234 -7.43 -24.02 6.21
CA PRO A 234 -8.06 -22.73 5.90
C PRO A 234 -8.74 -22.82 4.54
N ASN A 235 -9.98 -23.29 4.51
CA ASN A 235 -10.85 -23.15 3.34
C ASN A 235 -12.01 -22.21 3.73
N SER A 236 -12.08 -21.07 3.03
CA SER A 236 -13.15 -20.06 3.00
C SER A 236 -13.07 -18.86 3.98
N PRO A 237 -13.46 -17.64 3.52
CA PRO A 237 -13.35 -16.40 4.26
C PRO A 237 -14.54 -16.28 5.21
N LEU A 238 -14.33 -16.64 6.47
CA LEU A 238 -15.31 -16.40 7.52
C LEU A 238 -14.63 -15.62 8.63
N SER A 239 -15.11 -14.39 8.79
CA SER A 239 -14.99 -13.49 9.93
C SER A 239 -14.47 -14.16 11.21
N PRO A 240 -13.40 -13.65 11.85
CA PRO A 240 -12.90 -14.24 13.08
C PRO A 240 -13.98 -14.15 14.17
N SER A 241 -14.45 -15.29 14.67
CA SER A 241 -15.29 -15.31 15.86
C SER A 241 -14.38 -15.09 17.08
N LEU A 242 -14.40 -13.87 17.62
CA LEU A 242 -13.77 -13.45 18.88
C LEU A 242 -14.43 -14.09 20.13
N SER A 243 -14.68 -15.40 20.12
CA SER A 243 -15.38 -16.10 21.20
C SER A 243 -14.47 -16.81 22.19
N THR A 244 -13.14 -16.63 22.12
CA THR A 244 -12.24 -16.96 23.22
C THR A 244 -11.53 -15.69 23.65
N VAL A 245 -12.07 -15.05 24.70
CA VAL A 245 -11.32 -14.08 25.48
C VAL A 245 -10.07 -14.79 25.96
N MET A 246 -8.96 -14.55 25.26
CA MET A 246 -7.62 -14.93 25.73
C MET A 246 -7.45 -14.26 27.09
N SER A 247 -7.36 -15.07 28.14
CA SER A 247 -7.20 -14.60 29.51
C SER A 247 -5.75 -14.15 29.69
N PHE A 248 -5.39 -13.03 29.07
CA PHE A 248 -4.19 -12.28 29.47
C PHE A 248 -4.37 -11.92 30.94
N ARG A 249 -3.40 -12.29 31.78
CA ARG A 249 -3.37 -11.88 33.19
C ARG A 249 -3.46 -10.36 33.24
N GLU A 250 -4.14 -9.83 34.27
CA GLU A 250 -4.21 -8.39 34.53
C GLU A 250 -2.82 -7.77 34.34
N PRO A 251 -2.66 -6.81 33.42
CA PRO A 251 -1.37 -6.20 33.19
C PRO A 251 -0.92 -5.49 34.46
N CYS A 252 0.35 -5.64 34.80
CA CYS A 252 0.96 -4.91 35.89
C CYS A 252 0.82 -3.39 35.61
N GLY A 253 -0.02 -2.69 36.38
CA GLY A 253 -0.05 -1.22 36.42
C GLY A 253 -0.29 -0.48 35.09
N PHE A 254 -1.22 -0.97 34.25
CA PHE A 254 -1.47 -0.41 32.90
C PHE A 254 -2.14 0.98 32.87
N ASP A 255 -2.74 1.45 33.98
CA ASP A 255 -3.65 2.60 33.91
C ASP A 255 -2.98 3.99 33.84
N ASN A 256 -1.73 4.17 34.32
CA ASN A 256 -1.15 5.52 34.41
C ASN A 256 -0.25 5.94 33.22
N ASP A 257 0.45 5.01 32.56
CA ASP A 257 1.44 5.40 31.53
C ASP A 257 0.84 5.50 30.12
N LEU A 258 -0.14 4.68 29.75
CA LEU A 258 -0.82 4.76 28.45
C LEU A 258 -1.77 5.97 28.36
N GLN A 259 -2.36 6.36 29.49
CA GLN A 259 -3.23 7.54 29.59
C GLN A 259 -2.45 8.86 29.45
N ASN A 260 -1.10 8.82 29.50
CA ASN A 260 -0.21 9.94 29.21
C ASN A 260 0.25 10.01 27.74
N LEU A 261 0.12 8.94 26.94
CA LEU A 261 0.48 8.99 25.51
C LEU A 261 -0.52 9.85 24.71
N TYR A 262 -1.79 9.74 25.09
CA TYR A 262 -2.93 10.42 24.47
C TYR A 262 -3.46 11.50 25.42
N LEU A 263 -3.28 12.77 25.05
CA LEU A 263 -3.76 13.85 25.90
C LEU A 263 -5.30 13.97 25.82
N ASN A 264 -5.83 13.89 24.60
CA ASN A 264 -7.25 14.00 24.29
C ASN A 264 -7.62 12.96 23.22
N GLU A 265 -8.79 12.34 23.35
CA GLU A 265 -9.30 11.35 22.41
C GLU A 265 -10.83 11.41 22.32
N GLU A 266 -11.36 11.40 21.09
CA GLU A 266 -12.78 11.23 20.82
C GLU A 266 -13.00 10.26 19.64
N SER A 267 -14.01 9.39 19.75
CA SER A 267 -14.35 8.40 18.72
C SER A 267 -15.80 8.56 18.26
N PHE A 268 -16.01 8.37 16.95
CA PHE A 268 -17.28 8.56 16.27
C PHE A 268 -17.56 7.38 15.34
N THR A 269 -18.80 6.89 15.35
CA THR A 269 -19.27 5.93 14.34
C THR A 269 -20.13 6.67 13.32
N ILE A 270 -19.69 6.64 12.06
CA ILE A 270 -20.37 7.31 10.95
C ILE A 270 -20.94 6.29 9.97
N HIS A 271 -21.97 6.70 9.24
CA HIS A 271 -22.55 5.89 8.17
C HIS A 271 -22.48 6.63 6.85
N LEU A 272 -21.86 6.02 5.84
CA LEU A 272 -21.74 6.56 4.49
C LEU A 272 -22.46 5.66 3.48
N GLY A 273 -22.98 6.25 2.41
CA GLY A 273 -23.78 5.55 1.39
C GLY A 273 -25.25 5.97 1.37
N SER A 274 -25.81 6.06 0.16
CA SER A 274 -27.21 6.45 -0.08
C SER A 274 -28.17 5.25 0.02
N GLN A 275 -27.73 4.05 -0.36
CA GLN A 275 -28.53 2.82 -0.36
C GLN A 275 -28.01 1.81 0.67
N LEU A 276 -26.79 1.30 0.49
CA LEU A 276 -26.11 0.47 1.50
C LEU A 276 -25.28 1.37 2.42
N LYS A 277 -25.72 1.53 3.67
CA LYS A 277 -24.99 2.35 4.65
C LYS A 277 -23.82 1.54 5.22
N GLN A 278 -22.61 1.85 4.80
CA GLN A 278 -21.38 1.32 5.38
C GLN A 278 -21.06 2.05 6.67
N MET A 279 -20.64 1.29 7.69
CA MET A 279 -20.22 1.82 8.98
C MET A 279 -18.72 2.06 8.96
N HIS A 280 -18.28 3.24 9.38
CA HIS A 280 -16.87 3.55 9.57
C HIS A 280 -16.64 4.14 10.95
N ASN A 281 -15.50 3.83 11.55
CA ASN A 281 -15.07 4.42 12.81
C ASN A 281 -14.07 5.54 12.53
N ILE A 282 -14.35 6.71 13.05
CA ILE A 282 -13.43 7.85 13.03
C ILE A 282 -12.96 8.09 14.46
N ARG A 283 -11.66 8.10 14.67
CA ARG A 283 -11.01 8.45 15.94
C ARG A 283 -10.21 9.73 15.75
N VAL A 284 -10.32 10.69 16.67
CA VAL A 284 -9.47 11.88 16.71
C VAL A 284 -8.70 11.85 18.01
N LEU A 285 -7.39 11.95 17.94
CA LEU A 285 -6.55 11.92 19.13
C LEU A 285 -5.35 12.85 19.03
N THR A 286 -4.86 13.25 20.19
CA THR A 286 -3.65 14.08 20.34
C THR A 286 -2.48 13.20 20.79
N ALA A 287 -1.49 12.99 19.91
CA ALA A 287 -0.28 12.22 20.21
C ALA A 287 0.89 12.62 19.31
N ASP A 288 2.09 12.15 19.67
CA ASP A 288 3.26 12.19 18.79
C ASP A 288 3.25 10.95 17.88
N VAL A 289 3.57 11.14 16.60
CA VAL A 289 3.67 10.03 15.62
C VAL A 289 4.76 9.04 16.02
N ILE A 290 5.86 9.58 16.53
CA ILE A 290 7.03 8.81 16.96
C ILE A 290 6.61 7.89 18.10
N ASP A 291 5.87 8.41 19.08
CA ASP A 291 5.37 7.63 20.21
C ASP A 291 4.35 6.56 19.80
N LEU A 292 3.49 6.85 18.80
CA LEU A 292 2.57 5.86 18.24
C LEU A 292 3.30 4.66 17.62
N CYS A 293 4.48 4.89 17.02
CA CYS A 293 5.30 3.84 16.43
C CYS A 293 6.23 3.17 17.46
N SER A 294 6.34 3.72 18.68
CA SER A 294 7.21 3.21 19.72
C SER A 294 6.52 2.12 20.53
N ILE A 295 7.28 1.07 20.87
CA ILE A 295 6.80 0.03 21.77
C ILE A 295 7.17 0.45 23.20
N ASN A 296 6.21 0.44 24.12
CA ASN A 296 6.49 0.77 25.51
C ASN A 296 7.58 -0.15 26.09
N GLU A 297 8.68 0.46 26.55
CA GLU A 297 9.91 -0.25 26.92
C GLU A 297 9.87 -0.83 28.33
N THR A 298 8.94 -0.38 29.16
CA THR A 298 8.79 -0.84 30.54
C THR A 298 7.96 -2.12 30.66
N CYS A 299 7.30 -2.55 29.57
CA CYS A 299 6.45 -3.73 29.58
C CYS A 299 7.28 -5.02 29.56
N LEU A 300 7.08 -5.88 30.54
CA LEU A 300 7.70 -7.21 30.65
C LEU A 300 7.06 -8.24 29.71
N GLU A 301 5.90 -7.93 29.15
CA GLU A 301 5.11 -8.81 28.30
C GLU A 301 4.85 -8.15 26.93
N PRO A 302 4.52 -8.95 25.89
CA PRO A 302 4.12 -8.42 24.60
C PRO A 302 2.91 -7.48 24.70
N THR A 303 2.95 -6.35 23.99
CA THR A 303 1.86 -5.37 24.05
C THR A 303 0.65 -5.84 23.22
N PRO A 304 -0.59 -5.51 23.64
CA PRO A 304 -1.79 -5.82 22.85
C PRO A 304 -1.76 -5.28 21.42
N GLN A 305 -1.10 -4.13 21.22
CA GLN A 305 -0.90 -3.50 19.91
C GLN A 305 -0.04 -4.38 18.97
N LEU A 306 1.01 -5.00 19.51
CA LEU A 306 1.87 -5.91 18.74
C LEU A 306 1.12 -7.18 18.35
N LEU A 307 0.30 -7.70 19.26
CA LEU A 307 -0.60 -8.82 18.99
C LEU A 307 -1.56 -8.49 17.83
N GLN A 308 -2.20 -7.33 17.86
CA GLN A 308 -3.12 -6.91 16.79
C GLN A 308 -2.39 -6.77 15.44
N THR A 309 -1.18 -6.25 15.46
CA THR A 309 -0.33 -6.13 14.25
C THR A 309 0.01 -7.52 13.70
N SER A 310 0.45 -8.44 14.56
CA SER A 310 0.79 -9.81 14.16
C SER A 310 -0.40 -10.57 13.58
N LEU A 311 -1.59 -10.39 14.15
CA LEU A 311 -2.85 -10.98 13.66
C LEU A 311 -3.30 -10.42 12.31
N ALA A 312 -3.05 -9.14 12.07
CA ALA A 312 -3.40 -8.46 10.83
C ALA A 312 -2.38 -8.68 9.71
N LEU A 313 -1.13 -9.02 10.04
CA LEU A 313 -0.07 -9.27 9.08
C LEU A 313 -0.44 -10.43 8.13
N TYR A 314 -0.31 -10.18 6.82
CA TYR A 314 -0.76 -11.08 5.73
C TYR A 314 -2.28 -11.33 5.65
N SER A 315 -3.09 -10.54 6.37
CA SER A 315 -4.55 -10.53 6.23
C SER A 315 -5.04 -9.37 5.34
N ASN A 316 -6.35 -9.28 5.15
CA ASN A 316 -7.01 -8.17 4.43
C ASN A 316 -7.45 -7.04 5.37
N ASP A 317 -6.77 -6.86 6.50
CA ASP A 317 -7.10 -5.87 7.53
C ASP A 317 -5.86 -5.08 7.96
N LEU A 318 -5.09 -4.60 6.98
CA LEU A 318 -3.82 -3.91 7.22
C LEU A 318 -4.05 -2.49 7.76
N SER A 319 -3.06 -2.02 8.52
CA SER A 319 -3.05 -0.66 9.09
C SER A 319 -1.96 0.21 8.46
N GLY A 320 -2.34 1.41 8.06
CA GLY A 320 -1.47 2.40 7.44
C GLY A 320 -1.26 3.65 8.30
N LEU A 321 -0.11 4.30 8.14
CA LEU A 321 0.22 5.59 8.73
C LEU A 321 0.71 6.55 7.65
N VAL A 322 0.19 7.77 7.63
CA VAL A 322 0.73 8.84 6.79
C VAL A 322 1.79 9.60 7.59
N LEU A 323 3.04 9.56 7.12
CA LEU A 323 4.19 10.29 7.62
C LEU A 323 4.55 11.43 6.66
N LEU A 324 4.60 12.67 7.11
CA LEU A 324 5.06 13.81 6.30
C LEU A 324 6.59 13.84 6.27
N THR A 325 7.18 14.01 5.08
CA THR A 325 8.62 13.98 4.86
C THR A 325 9.08 15.06 3.87
N ASP A 326 10.39 15.24 3.78
CA ASP A 326 11.04 16.12 2.81
C ASP A 326 11.15 15.46 1.41
N PRO A 327 11.46 16.24 0.35
CA PRO A 327 11.73 15.73 -0.99
C PRO A 327 12.88 14.72 -1.12
N VAL A 328 13.73 14.63 -0.10
CA VAL A 328 14.88 13.73 -0.05
C VAL A 328 14.55 12.58 0.91
N VAL A 329 14.66 11.35 0.43
CA VAL A 329 14.38 10.15 1.22
C VAL A 329 15.43 9.98 2.31
N GLY A 330 14.98 9.68 3.54
CA GLY A 330 15.86 9.41 4.67
C GLY A 330 16.50 10.66 5.29
N THR A 331 15.89 11.85 5.15
CA THR A 331 16.37 13.07 5.81
C THR A 331 16.22 13.02 7.33
N TRP A 332 16.83 14.01 7.99
CA TRP A 332 16.71 14.26 9.43
C TRP A 332 15.27 14.30 9.95
N PHE A 333 14.28 14.71 9.14
CA PHE A 333 12.87 14.67 9.52
C PHE A 333 12.36 13.24 9.80
N THR A 334 13.00 12.25 9.18
CA THR A 334 12.68 10.82 9.35
C THR A 334 13.65 10.09 10.28
N THR A 335 14.66 10.76 10.88
CA THR A 335 15.64 10.07 11.72
C THR A 335 15.04 9.56 13.02
N GLY A 336 14.08 10.29 13.61
CA GLY A 336 13.32 9.81 14.77
C GLY A 336 12.58 8.51 14.43
N PHE A 337 11.94 8.47 13.27
CA PHE A 337 11.23 7.29 12.78
C PHE A 337 12.17 6.11 12.45
N SER A 338 13.27 6.35 11.72
CA SER A 338 14.26 5.30 11.44
C SER A 338 14.87 4.75 12.73
N SER A 339 15.16 5.62 13.71
CA SER A 339 15.65 5.22 15.02
C SER A 339 14.69 4.23 15.70
N ILE A 340 13.39 4.51 15.71
CA ILE A 340 12.37 3.59 16.25
C ILE A 340 12.38 2.26 15.51
N CYS A 341 12.37 2.28 14.17
CA CYS A 341 12.42 1.07 13.35
C CYS A 341 13.67 0.23 13.64
N GLN A 342 14.76 0.88 14.05
CA GLN A 342 16.02 0.21 14.41
C GLN A 342 16.01 -0.40 15.82
N ARG A 343 15.04 -0.09 16.69
CA ARG A 343 14.95 -0.63 18.06
C ARG A 343 14.43 -2.07 18.13
N SER A 344 14.02 -2.66 17.01
CA SER A 344 13.61 -4.06 16.91
C SER A 344 14.10 -4.69 15.60
N THR A 345 14.06 -6.01 15.53
CA THR A 345 14.37 -6.76 14.30
C THR A 345 13.12 -6.82 13.43
N GLU A 346 13.30 -6.60 12.13
CA GLU A 346 12.26 -6.78 11.12
C GLU A 346 12.38 -8.19 10.54
N PHE A 347 11.35 -9.01 10.73
CA PHE A 347 11.37 -10.44 10.39
C PHE A 347 10.79 -10.74 8.99
N HIS A 348 9.95 -9.84 8.49
CA HIS A 348 9.09 -10.06 7.32
C HIS A 348 9.57 -9.28 6.10
N PHE A 349 9.96 -8.02 6.29
CA PHE A 349 10.34 -7.09 5.21
C PHE A 349 11.83 -6.75 5.24
N PRO A 350 12.43 -6.13 4.21
CA PRO A 350 13.79 -5.59 4.31
C PRO A 350 13.90 -4.53 5.41
N HIS A 351 15.09 -4.31 5.97
CA HIS A 351 15.26 -3.26 6.98
C HIS A 351 14.99 -1.87 6.38
N ILE A 352 14.69 -0.89 7.24
CA ILE A 352 14.31 0.47 6.80
C ILE A 352 15.36 1.13 5.89
N GLU A 353 16.64 0.92 6.18
CA GLU A 353 17.74 1.47 5.36
C GLU A 353 17.78 0.83 3.97
N ASP A 354 17.59 -0.50 3.87
CA ASP A 354 17.52 -1.21 2.59
C ASP A 354 16.31 -0.76 1.77
N GLN A 355 15.16 -0.52 2.44
CA GLN A 355 13.97 0.02 1.80
C GLN A 355 14.24 1.43 1.25
N TYR A 356 14.90 2.31 2.02
CA TYR A 356 15.29 3.64 1.56
C TYR A 356 16.27 3.59 0.39
N GLU A 357 17.24 2.68 0.39
CA GLU A 357 18.16 2.52 -0.72
C GLU A 357 17.42 2.06 -2.00
N ALA A 358 16.54 1.07 -1.88
CA ALA A 358 15.74 0.57 -2.99
C ALA A 358 14.85 1.68 -3.58
N ILE A 359 14.17 2.44 -2.72
CA ILE A 359 13.33 3.58 -3.12
C ILE A 359 14.18 4.64 -3.82
N ASN A 360 15.34 5.00 -3.26
CA ASN A 360 16.25 5.96 -3.89
C ASN A 360 16.73 5.49 -5.27
N ASN A 361 16.97 4.20 -5.45
CA ASN A 361 17.36 3.63 -6.74
C ASN A 361 16.22 3.72 -7.77
N VAL A 362 14.97 3.45 -7.34
CA VAL A 362 13.78 3.62 -8.18
C VAL A 362 13.60 5.09 -8.59
N ILE A 363 13.71 6.02 -7.63
CA ILE A 363 13.61 7.46 -7.88
C ILE A 363 14.70 7.91 -8.86
N LYS A 364 15.96 7.51 -8.64
CA LYS A 364 17.08 7.84 -9.55
C LYS A 364 16.83 7.32 -10.96
N ASN A 365 16.21 6.16 -11.13
CA ASN A 365 15.92 5.62 -12.44
C ASN A 365 14.76 6.35 -13.13
N HIS A 366 13.69 6.68 -12.40
CA HIS A 366 12.57 7.46 -12.96
C HIS A 366 12.95 8.91 -13.28
N LEU A 367 13.80 9.54 -12.48
CA LEU A 367 14.18 10.94 -12.65
C LEU A 367 15.33 11.15 -13.65
N LYS A 368 16.00 10.09 -14.13
CA LYS A 368 16.95 10.18 -15.26
C LYS A 368 16.27 10.66 -16.55
N ASP A 369 14.97 10.40 -16.69
CA ASP A 369 14.17 10.81 -17.85
C ASP A 369 13.50 12.19 -17.67
N GLY A 370 13.68 12.84 -16.51
CA GLY A 370 13.04 14.11 -16.16
C GLY A 370 14.01 15.26 -15.81
N ASN A 371 13.53 16.50 -15.86
CA ASN A 371 14.32 17.70 -15.51
C ASN A 371 14.46 17.93 -13.98
N SER A 372 13.78 17.14 -13.14
CA SER A 372 13.80 17.23 -11.68
C SER A 372 14.67 16.14 -11.08
N LYS A 373 15.50 16.47 -10.09
CA LYS A 373 16.31 15.50 -9.33
C LYS A 373 15.65 15.02 -8.03
N LEU A 374 14.47 15.54 -7.68
CA LEU A 374 13.81 15.32 -6.39
C LEU A 374 12.30 15.06 -6.54
N LEU A 375 11.75 14.37 -5.54
CA LEU A 375 10.31 14.20 -5.40
C LEU A 375 9.61 15.55 -5.24
N GLN A 376 8.37 15.66 -5.71
CA GLN A 376 7.58 16.88 -5.62
C GLN A 376 6.57 16.79 -4.46
N PRO A 377 6.12 17.93 -3.91
CA PRO A 377 5.08 17.94 -2.90
C PRO A 377 3.82 17.21 -3.38
N GLY A 378 3.28 16.32 -2.55
CA GLY A 378 2.15 15.45 -2.91
C GLY A 378 2.56 14.08 -3.48
N ASP A 379 3.80 13.91 -3.92
CA ASP A 379 4.36 12.57 -4.16
C ASP A 379 4.49 11.83 -2.82
N PHE A 380 4.47 10.51 -2.86
CA PHE A 380 4.72 9.69 -1.67
C PHE A 380 5.42 8.39 -2.03
N TYR A 381 6.13 7.83 -1.07
CA TYR A 381 6.70 6.49 -1.14
C TYR A 381 6.24 5.66 0.06
N ILE A 382 6.40 4.34 -0.03
CA ILE A 382 5.86 3.40 0.95
C ILE A 382 7.01 2.58 1.55
N THR A 383 6.98 2.42 2.87
CA THR A 383 7.80 1.43 3.58
C THR A 383 6.89 0.47 4.34
N ARG A 384 7.31 -0.78 4.47
CA ARG A 384 6.56 -1.87 5.11
C ARG A 384 7.26 -2.33 6.39
N HIS A 385 6.47 -2.61 7.41
CA HIS A 385 6.94 -2.91 8.76
C HIS A 385 6.06 -3.99 9.38
N SER A 386 6.65 -4.95 10.07
CA SER A 386 5.96 -5.85 11.01
C SER A 386 6.36 -5.55 12.45
N ASN A 387 7.42 -4.78 12.64
CA ASN A 387 8.08 -4.55 13.91
C ASN A 387 7.61 -3.26 14.63
N LEU A 388 6.63 -2.57 14.05
CA LEU A 388 5.97 -1.38 14.60
C LEU A 388 4.57 -1.75 15.12
N PRO A 389 4.14 -1.19 16.27
CA PRO A 389 2.80 -1.41 16.79
C PRO A 389 1.74 -0.68 15.95
N GLU A 390 0.64 -1.36 15.66
CA GLU A 390 -0.54 -0.86 14.94
C GLU A 390 -0.28 -0.33 13.52
N VAL A 391 0.93 -0.48 12.97
CA VAL A 391 1.31 0.10 11.67
C VAL A 391 2.06 -0.92 10.83
N HIS A 392 1.47 -1.29 9.69
CA HIS A 392 2.08 -2.20 8.73
C HIS A 392 2.72 -1.46 7.55
N VAL A 393 2.09 -0.35 7.15
CA VAL A 393 2.43 0.41 5.96
C VAL A 393 2.58 1.88 6.32
N VAL A 394 3.74 2.46 6.05
CA VAL A 394 3.97 3.89 6.23
C VAL A 394 4.05 4.58 4.89
N PHE A 395 3.13 5.51 4.66
CA PHE A 395 3.07 6.39 3.50
C PHE A 395 3.86 7.66 3.82
N HIS A 396 5.06 7.77 3.26
CA HIS A 396 5.91 8.94 3.41
C HIS A 396 5.51 9.99 2.36
N MET A 397 4.63 10.90 2.74
CA MET A 397 4.11 11.95 1.87
C MET A 397 5.05 13.15 1.87
N VAL A 398 5.55 13.51 0.68
CA VAL A 398 6.46 14.63 0.49
C VAL A 398 5.68 15.94 0.64
N THR A 399 6.20 16.81 1.49
CA THR A 399 5.64 18.14 1.74
C THR A 399 6.66 19.24 1.47
N ASP A 400 6.19 20.49 1.51
CA ASP A 400 7.05 21.67 1.45
C ASP A 400 6.54 22.77 2.39
N ASP A 401 7.33 23.84 2.52
CA ASP A 401 6.99 25.00 3.33
C ASP A 401 5.72 25.73 2.87
N ARG A 402 5.18 25.43 1.68
CA ARG A 402 3.89 26.01 1.24
C ARG A 402 2.75 25.50 2.11
N LEU A 403 2.92 24.38 2.80
CA LEU A 403 2.00 23.94 3.85
C LEU A 403 1.96 24.86 5.07
N LYS A 404 2.87 25.81 5.26
CA LYS A 404 2.74 26.80 6.34
C LYS A 404 1.73 27.89 5.99
N SER A 405 1.54 28.16 4.70
CA SER A 405 0.58 29.14 4.20
C SER A 405 -0.85 28.84 4.68
N ALA A 406 -1.56 29.90 5.07
CA ALA A 406 -2.97 29.85 5.45
C ALA A 406 -3.91 29.55 4.26
N ASP A 407 -3.44 29.68 3.01
CA ASP A 407 -4.26 29.59 1.79
C ASP A 407 -4.22 28.22 1.09
N ILE A 408 -4.28 27.15 1.89
CA ILE A 408 -4.46 25.80 1.35
C ILE A 408 -5.90 25.58 0.86
N ASN A 409 -6.04 24.89 -0.26
CA ASN A 409 -7.32 24.51 -0.87
C ASN A 409 -7.26 23.09 -1.43
N SER A 410 -8.37 22.58 -1.97
CA SER A 410 -8.49 21.20 -2.46
C SER A 410 -7.60 20.86 -3.66
N ARG A 411 -7.02 21.85 -4.36
CA ARG A 411 -6.08 21.64 -5.47
C ARG A 411 -4.63 21.62 -5.02
N ASN A 412 -4.36 21.81 -3.73
CA ASN A 412 -3.00 21.71 -3.21
C ASN A 412 -2.46 20.28 -3.44
N ALA A 413 -1.22 20.18 -3.90
CA ALA A 413 -0.62 18.91 -4.28
C ALA A 413 -0.60 17.89 -3.13
N VAL A 414 -0.44 18.33 -1.88
CA VAL A 414 -0.47 17.45 -0.69
C VAL A 414 -1.88 16.89 -0.43
N ILE A 415 -2.93 17.65 -0.70
CA ILE A 415 -4.32 17.15 -0.61
C ILE A 415 -4.60 16.12 -1.70
N LEU A 416 -4.08 16.34 -2.91
CA LEU A 416 -4.16 15.37 -4.01
C LEU A 416 -3.31 14.12 -3.73
N GLY A 417 -2.16 14.29 -3.07
CA GLY A 417 -1.32 13.21 -2.56
C GLY A 417 -2.05 12.36 -1.52
N LEU A 418 -2.70 13.00 -0.53
CA LEU A 418 -3.54 12.31 0.45
C LEU A 418 -4.67 11.50 -0.20
N ARG A 419 -5.33 12.07 -1.22
CA ARG A 419 -6.34 11.35 -2.00
C ARG A 419 -5.75 10.13 -2.72
N SER A 420 -4.53 10.24 -3.22
CA SER A 420 -3.82 9.13 -3.86
C SER A 420 -3.42 8.05 -2.85
N ILE A 421 -2.99 8.44 -1.65
CA ILE A 421 -2.72 7.52 -0.54
C ILE A 421 -3.99 6.76 -0.15
N LEU A 422 -5.12 7.46 0.02
CA LEU A 422 -6.40 6.82 0.33
C LEU A 422 -6.81 5.81 -0.75
N LYS A 423 -6.56 6.12 -2.02
CA LYS A 423 -6.78 5.19 -3.14
C LYS A 423 -5.90 3.95 -3.03
N VAL A 424 -4.61 4.13 -2.76
CA VAL A 424 -3.71 3.00 -2.56
C VAL A 424 -4.14 2.18 -1.37
N ALA A 425 -4.51 2.80 -0.24
CA ALA A 425 -4.98 2.08 0.95
C ALA A 425 -6.15 1.14 0.64
N CYS A 426 -7.20 1.64 -0.02
CA CYS A 426 -8.35 0.83 -0.42
C CYS A 426 -8.04 -0.22 -1.51
N SER A 427 -6.99 -0.02 -2.32
CA SER A 427 -6.61 -0.96 -3.39
C SER A 427 -5.77 -2.14 -2.88
N TYR A 428 -5.19 -2.02 -1.68
CA TYR A 428 -4.26 -2.98 -1.10
C TYR A 428 -4.69 -3.43 0.31
N ASP A 429 -6.00 -3.48 0.55
CA ASP A 429 -6.59 -4.01 1.80
C ASP A 429 -6.09 -3.34 3.10
N ILE A 430 -5.74 -2.05 3.01
CA ILE A 430 -5.41 -1.22 4.18
C ILE A 430 -6.72 -0.61 4.68
N THR A 431 -7.29 -1.24 5.70
CA THR A 431 -8.61 -0.94 6.25
C THR A 431 -8.56 0.06 7.40
N SER A 432 -7.39 0.28 8.00
CA SER A 432 -7.15 1.30 9.02
C SER A 432 -6.11 2.30 8.53
N LEU A 433 -6.37 3.61 8.65
CA LEU A 433 -5.42 4.64 8.22
C LEU A 433 -5.34 5.79 9.23
N THR A 434 -4.11 6.09 9.68
CA THR A 434 -3.78 7.23 10.54
C THR A 434 -3.27 8.40 9.70
N ILE A 435 -3.92 9.57 9.81
CA ILE A 435 -3.66 10.78 9.02
C ILE A 435 -3.40 11.97 9.95
N PRO A 436 -2.33 12.76 9.74
CA PRO A 436 -2.16 14.05 10.42
C PRO A 436 -3.25 15.04 9.97
N LEU A 437 -4.18 15.37 10.86
CA LEU A 437 -5.36 16.17 10.52
C LEU A 437 -5.00 17.58 10.03
N LEU A 438 -3.93 18.15 10.58
CA LEU A 438 -3.46 19.49 10.22
C LEU A 438 -2.41 19.51 9.11
N LEU A 439 -2.02 18.32 8.61
CA LEU A 439 -0.86 18.14 7.74
C LEU A 439 0.42 18.73 8.36
N GLN A 440 0.56 18.59 9.68
CA GLN A 440 1.71 19.00 10.48
C GLN A 440 1.71 18.20 11.79
N TYR A 441 2.90 17.90 12.34
CA TYR A 441 3.05 17.14 13.60
C TYR A 441 3.42 17.99 14.81
N GLU A 442 3.96 19.18 14.59
CA GLU A 442 4.35 20.12 15.65
C GLU A 442 3.54 21.41 15.58
N MET A 443 3.21 21.97 16.75
CA MET A 443 2.57 23.28 16.81
C MET A 443 3.61 24.37 16.58
N THR A 444 3.33 25.26 15.65
CA THR A 444 4.12 26.48 15.39
C THR A 444 3.31 27.73 15.72
N GLU A 445 3.97 28.86 15.96
CA GLU A 445 3.31 30.13 16.31
C GLU A 445 2.32 30.62 15.24
N GLU A 446 2.50 30.22 13.99
CA GLU A 446 1.63 30.59 12.86
C GLU A 446 0.27 29.87 12.89
N MET A 447 0.14 28.79 13.66
CA MET A 447 -1.04 27.92 13.71
C MET A 447 -2.12 28.49 14.64
N THR A 448 -2.79 29.55 14.17
CA THR A 448 -3.97 30.10 14.84
C THR A 448 -5.16 29.15 14.83
N VAL A 449 -6.16 29.36 15.70
CA VAL A 449 -7.40 28.56 15.72
C VAL A 449 -8.06 28.50 14.35
N ALA A 450 -8.17 29.64 13.66
CA ALA A 450 -8.76 29.71 12.32
C ALA A 450 -7.96 28.90 11.28
N TRP A 451 -6.63 28.89 11.40
CA TRP A 451 -5.75 28.08 10.56
C TRP A 451 -6.02 26.59 10.76
N CYS A 452 -6.12 26.14 12.02
CA CYS A 452 -6.41 24.75 12.37
C CYS A 452 -7.80 24.32 11.86
N THR A 453 -8.83 25.14 12.09
CA THR A 453 -10.20 24.86 11.65
C THR A 453 -10.30 24.71 10.14
N LYS A 454 -9.73 25.65 9.37
CA LYS A 454 -9.76 25.63 7.89
C LYS A 454 -9.12 24.37 7.33
N ARG A 455 -8.01 23.90 7.92
CA ARG A 455 -7.29 22.70 7.49
C ARG A 455 -7.97 21.40 7.87
N ALA A 456 -8.40 21.29 9.12
CA ALA A 456 -9.16 20.13 9.56
C ALA A 456 -10.44 19.97 8.73
N GLU A 457 -11.17 21.07 8.46
CA GLU A 457 -12.34 21.05 7.59
C GLU A 457 -11.99 20.59 6.16
N LEU A 458 -10.89 21.09 5.59
CA LEU A 458 -10.42 20.69 4.26
C LEU A 458 -10.09 19.19 4.19
N VAL A 459 -9.33 18.68 5.16
CA VAL A 459 -8.95 17.27 5.24
C VAL A 459 -10.17 16.37 5.47
N PHE A 460 -11.05 16.73 6.42
CA PHE A 460 -12.30 15.99 6.64
C PHE A 460 -13.17 15.94 5.39
N LYS A 461 -13.34 17.06 4.68
CA LYS A 461 -14.11 17.10 3.42
C LYS A 461 -13.44 16.29 2.32
N CYS A 462 -12.11 16.33 2.22
CA CYS A 462 -11.35 15.52 1.27
C CYS A 462 -11.56 14.02 1.52
N VAL A 463 -11.35 13.57 2.76
CA VAL A 463 -11.54 12.16 3.16
C VAL A 463 -12.99 11.73 2.94
N LYS A 464 -13.97 12.53 3.38
CA LYS A 464 -15.40 12.25 3.14
C LYS A 464 -15.71 12.10 1.65
N GLY A 465 -15.27 13.04 0.83
CA GLY A 465 -15.50 13.02 -0.62
C GLY A 465 -14.91 11.77 -1.26
N PHE A 466 -13.69 11.40 -0.84
CA PHE A 466 -13.03 10.19 -1.28
C PHE A 466 -13.77 8.91 -0.86
N MET A 467 -14.18 8.79 0.42
CA MET A 467 -14.91 7.61 0.89
C MET A 467 -16.23 7.39 0.13
N ILE A 468 -16.94 8.48 -0.20
CA ILE A 468 -18.16 8.42 -1.00
C ILE A 468 -17.87 7.94 -2.44
N GLU A 469 -16.75 8.36 -3.02
CA GLU A 469 -16.34 7.97 -4.36
C GLU A 469 -15.88 6.51 -4.42
N MET A 470 -15.11 6.03 -3.44
CA MET A 470 -14.64 4.65 -3.40
C MET A 470 -15.77 3.64 -3.24
N ALA A 471 -16.84 3.99 -2.54
CA ALA A 471 -18.04 3.16 -2.47
C ALA A 471 -18.63 2.84 -3.87
N SER A 472 -18.25 3.59 -4.91
CA SER A 472 -18.65 3.34 -6.31
C SER A 472 -17.60 2.60 -7.16
N TRP A 473 -16.34 2.53 -6.74
CA TRP A 473 -15.23 2.02 -7.57
C TRP A 473 -14.86 0.56 -7.28
N GLY A 474 -15.33 -0.01 -6.16
CA GLY A 474 -14.89 -1.32 -5.68
C GLY A 474 -13.50 -1.28 -5.03
N GLY A 475 -13.24 -2.22 -4.11
CA GLY A 475 -12.04 -2.26 -3.27
C GLY A 475 -12.39 -2.54 -1.81
N SER A 476 -11.39 -2.62 -0.93
CA SER A 476 -11.62 -2.78 0.50
C SER A 476 -12.12 -1.46 1.11
N ASP A 477 -13.18 -1.53 1.90
CA ASP A 477 -13.66 -0.36 2.63
C ASP A 477 -12.66 0.05 3.71
N LEU A 478 -12.37 1.35 3.80
CA LEU A 478 -11.60 1.92 4.89
C LEU A 478 -12.47 1.92 6.16
N LYS A 479 -12.32 0.91 7.01
CA LYS A 479 -13.14 0.68 8.20
C LYS A 479 -12.84 1.67 9.32
N ASN A 480 -11.55 1.95 9.55
CA ASN A 480 -11.07 2.78 10.66
C ASN A 480 -10.23 3.94 10.13
N LEU A 481 -10.57 5.15 10.55
CA LEU A 481 -9.87 6.38 10.21
C LEU A 481 -9.42 7.06 11.50
N GLN A 482 -8.11 7.22 11.67
CA GLN A 482 -7.55 7.91 12.82
C GLN A 482 -6.96 9.25 12.40
N PHE A 483 -7.41 10.32 13.01
CA PHE A 483 -6.91 11.68 12.81
C PHE A 483 -6.01 12.07 13.96
N LEU A 484 -4.75 12.31 13.64
CA LEU A 484 -3.73 12.69 14.60
C LEU A 484 -3.62 14.22 14.68
N LEU A 485 -3.62 14.74 15.92
CA LEU A 485 -3.39 16.13 16.24
C LEU A 485 -2.07 16.30 17.04
N PRO A 486 -1.29 17.38 16.80
CA PRO A 486 -0.08 17.67 17.55
C PRO A 486 -0.29 17.80 19.06
N ARG A 487 0.66 17.32 19.87
CA ARG A 487 0.59 17.37 21.35
C ARG A 487 0.44 18.77 21.95
N GLY A 488 0.97 19.79 21.30
CA GLY A 488 0.88 21.19 21.77
C GLY A 488 -0.50 21.84 21.57
N LEU A 489 -1.49 21.13 21.03
CA LEU A 489 -2.81 21.69 20.75
C LEU A 489 -3.61 21.89 22.03
N SER A 490 -4.22 23.07 22.21
CA SER A 490 -5.09 23.32 23.36
C SER A 490 -6.37 22.49 23.30
N HIS A 491 -6.90 22.14 24.47
CA HIS A 491 -8.15 21.37 24.59
C HIS A 491 -9.35 22.08 23.94
N GLU A 492 -9.42 23.41 24.00
CA GLU A 492 -10.49 24.19 23.36
C GLU A 492 -10.46 24.05 21.83
N VAL A 493 -9.25 24.09 21.23
CA VAL A 493 -9.10 23.87 19.79
C VAL A 493 -9.44 22.43 19.45
N PHE A 494 -8.97 21.45 20.23
CA PHE A 494 -9.33 20.05 20.06
C PHE A 494 -10.86 19.86 19.97
N GLN A 495 -11.60 20.36 20.97
CA GLN A 495 -13.07 20.30 20.98
C GLN A 495 -13.70 21.02 19.79
N SER A 496 -13.16 22.17 19.39
CA SER A 496 -13.64 22.87 18.20
C SER A 496 -13.43 22.06 16.92
N LEU A 497 -12.34 21.29 16.82
CA LEU A 497 -12.06 20.45 15.66
C LEU A 497 -12.95 19.20 15.64
N THR A 498 -13.13 18.53 16.77
CA THR A 498 -13.99 17.33 16.86
C THR A 498 -15.47 17.67 16.69
N ALA A 499 -15.93 18.83 17.18
CA ALA A 499 -17.30 19.30 16.98
C ALA A 499 -17.68 19.52 15.50
N MET A 500 -16.70 19.65 14.59
CA MET A 500 -16.97 19.70 13.14
C MET A 500 -17.35 18.33 12.56
N LEU A 501 -16.89 17.21 13.15
CA LEU A 501 -17.12 15.88 12.61
C LEU A 501 -18.61 15.56 12.43
N PRO A 502 -19.51 15.78 13.42
CA PRO A 502 -20.95 15.55 13.23
C PRO A 502 -21.62 16.44 12.18
N SER A 503 -21.04 17.60 11.87
CA SER A 503 -21.55 18.48 10.81
C SER A 503 -21.10 18.06 9.41
N ILE A 504 -19.89 17.51 9.31
CA ILE A 504 -19.31 17.08 8.03
C ILE A 504 -19.75 15.65 7.72
N PHE A 505 -19.63 14.74 8.67
CA PHE A 505 -20.04 13.34 8.55
C PHE A 505 -21.40 13.13 9.21
N LYS A 506 -22.26 12.32 8.59
CA LYS A 506 -23.52 11.94 9.22
C LYS A 506 -23.22 10.91 10.31
N VAL A 507 -23.12 11.36 11.55
CA VAL A 507 -22.89 10.53 12.73
C VAL A 507 -24.20 9.83 13.13
N SER A 508 -24.08 8.60 13.63
CA SER A 508 -25.22 7.91 14.24
C SER A 508 -25.55 8.49 15.60
N ASN A 509 -26.75 9.05 15.76
CA ASN A 509 -27.26 9.39 17.07
C ASN A 509 -27.75 8.11 17.76
N PRO A 510 -27.20 7.71 18.92
CA PRO A 510 -27.77 6.62 19.69
C PRO A 510 -29.20 7.02 20.13
N LEU A 511 -30.11 6.06 20.02
CA LEU A 511 -31.50 6.24 20.45
C LEU A 511 -31.52 6.22 21.99
N ILE A 512 -31.58 7.39 22.61
CA ILE A 512 -31.68 7.50 24.07
C ILE A 512 -33.09 7.07 24.47
N LEU A 513 -33.25 5.80 24.82
CA LEU A 513 -34.46 5.31 25.49
C LEU A 513 -34.54 5.98 26.86
N LYS A 514 -35.38 7.02 26.97
CA LYS A 514 -35.78 7.54 28.28
C LYS A 514 -36.61 6.46 28.96
N SER A 515 -36.09 5.85 30.01
CA SER A 515 -36.89 4.99 30.88
C SER A 515 -38.00 5.85 31.51
N THR A 516 -39.23 5.64 31.09
CA THR A 516 -40.44 6.13 31.77
C THR A 516 -40.68 5.40 33.07
#